data_AF-A0A132GR85-F1
#
_entry.id   AF-A0A132GR85-F1
#
_cell.length_a   1.000
_cell.length_b   1.000
_cell.length_c   1.000
_cell.angle_alpha   90.00
_cell.angle_beta   90.00
_cell.angle_gamma   90.00
#
_symmetry.space_group_name_H-M   'P 1'
#
loop_
_entity.id
_entity.type
_entity.pdbx_description
1 polymer ?
#
loop_
_entity_poly.entity_id
_entity_poly.type
_entity_poly.pdbx_seq_one_letter_code
_entity_poly.pdbx_strand_id
1 'polypeptide(L)'
;MTQETFRLIDAVCREGVANDVWGVAEDFNTSVHLGAQEDKDLLGKFLYVYRERREHFNFIGKFEPTLSLHYDEDTIIDIYQLN
;
A
#
# COMPACT_ATOMS: atom_id res chain seq x y z
N MET A 1 -16.32 6.82 3.83
CA MET A 1 -15.68 5.96 2.82
C MET A 1 -16.13 6.42 1.45
N THR A 2 -15.21 6.96 0.67
CA THR A 2 -15.47 7.37 -0.71
C THR A 2 -15.63 6.17 -1.64
N GLN A 3 -16.24 6.39 -2.81
CA GLN A 3 -16.36 5.35 -3.84
C GLN A 3 -14.98 4.86 -4.32
N GLU A 4 -13.99 5.75 -4.34
CA GLU A 4 -12.62 5.45 -4.73
C GLU A 4 -11.94 4.51 -3.72
N THR A 5 -12.01 4.81 -2.42
CA THR A 5 -11.53 3.90 -1.37
C THR A 5 -12.16 2.52 -1.46
N PHE A 6 -13.49 2.45 -1.68
CA PHE A 6 -14.16 1.16 -1.83
C PHE A 6 -13.64 0.38 -3.05
N ARG A 7 -13.43 1.05 -4.19
CA ARG A 7 -12.90 0.40 -5.41
C ARG A 7 -11.45 -0.06 -5.26
N LEU A 8 -10.63 0.67 -4.51
CA LEU A 8 -9.26 0.24 -4.22
C LEU A 8 -9.27 -1.04 -3.38
N ILE A 9 -10.09 -1.09 -2.31
CA ILE A 9 -10.24 -2.30 -1.47
C ILE A 9 -10.79 -3.47 -2.31
N ASP A 10 -11.81 -3.24 -3.15
CA ASP A 10 -12.31 -4.25 -4.09
C ASP A 10 -11.19 -4.77 -5.01
N ALA A 11 -10.35 -3.89 -5.54
CA ALA A 11 -9.23 -4.27 -6.40
C ALA A 11 -8.21 -5.14 -5.66
N VAL A 12 -7.87 -4.82 -4.41
CA VAL A 12 -6.98 -5.64 -3.59
C VAL A 12 -7.58 -7.02 -3.34
N CYS A 13 -8.86 -7.10 -2.96
CA CYS A 13 -9.54 -8.37 -2.76
C CYS A 13 -9.60 -9.21 -4.05
N ARG A 14 -9.75 -8.58 -5.22
CA ARG A 14 -9.81 -9.26 -6.52
C ARG A 14 -8.47 -9.68 -7.05
N GLU A 15 -7.40 -8.98 -6.69
CA GLU A 15 -6.03 -9.42 -6.99
C GLU A 15 -5.73 -10.73 -6.26
N GLY A 16 -6.34 -10.94 -5.09
CA GLY A 16 -6.15 -12.17 -4.31
C GLY A 16 -4.77 -12.23 -3.65
N VAL A 17 -4.17 -11.07 -3.37
CA VAL A 17 -2.90 -10.98 -2.64
C VAL A 17 -3.06 -11.58 -1.24
N ALA A 18 -1.97 -12.19 -0.75
CA ALA A 18 -1.96 -12.81 0.56
C ALA A 18 -2.13 -11.76 1.68
N ASN A 19 -2.69 -12.17 2.82
CA ASN A 19 -3.05 -11.26 3.92
C ASN A 19 -1.84 -10.59 4.60
N ASP A 20 -0.64 -11.12 4.39
CA ASP A 20 0.63 -10.56 4.85
C ASP A 20 1.22 -9.53 3.88
N VAL A 21 0.68 -9.41 2.66
CA VAL A 21 1.17 -8.55 1.59
C VAL A 21 0.44 -7.20 1.55
N TRP A 22 -0.60 -6.99 2.34
CA TRP A 22 -1.31 -5.71 2.38
C TRP A 22 -1.99 -5.46 3.73
N GLY A 23 -2.41 -4.21 3.95
CA GLY A 23 -3.19 -3.86 5.11
C GLY A 23 -3.63 -2.40 5.10
N VAL A 24 -4.25 -1.97 6.20
CA VAL A 24 -4.65 -0.58 6.43
C VAL A 24 -4.09 -0.09 7.76
N ALA A 25 -3.67 1.16 7.79
CA ALA A 25 -3.12 1.80 8.99
C ALA A 25 -3.58 3.25 9.09
N GLU A 26 -3.65 3.76 10.32
CA GLU A 26 -3.96 5.15 10.64
C GLU A 26 -2.83 5.71 11.51
N ASP A 27 -2.36 6.91 11.19
CA ASP A 27 -1.35 7.67 11.94
C ASP A 27 -0.12 6.84 12.36
N PHE A 28 0.79 6.57 11.42
CA PHE A 28 1.91 5.67 11.65
C PHE A 28 3.23 6.16 11.06
N ASN A 29 4.33 5.67 11.63
CA ASN A 29 5.67 5.84 11.08
C ASN A 29 6.01 4.68 10.13
N THR A 30 6.48 4.99 8.93
CA THR A 30 6.73 4.01 7.85
C THR A 30 7.83 3.01 8.19
N SER A 31 8.91 3.44 8.85
CA SER A 31 10.03 2.55 9.18
C SER A 31 9.66 1.60 10.33
N VAL A 32 8.96 2.11 11.35
CA VAL A 32 8.55 1.32 12.52
C VAL A 32 7.41 0.35 12.21
N HIS A 33 6.41 0.79 11.43
CA HIS A 33 5.21 -0.01 11.18
C HIS A 33 5.35 -0.95 9.98
N LEU A 34 5.98 -0.47 8.89
CA LEU A 34 6.08 -1.21 7.63
C LEU A 34 7.48 -1.78 7.39
N GLY A 35 8.48 -1.43 8.22
CA GLY A 35 9.86 -1.80 7.96
C GLY A 35 10.45 -1.10 6.73
N ALA A 36 9.86 0.02 6.29
CA ALA A 36 10.39 0.79 5.16
C ALA A 36 11.78 1.36 5.48
N GLN A 37 12.62 1.47 4.45
CA GLN A 37 13.92 2.14 4.54
C GLN A 37 13.76 3.64 4.76
N GLU A 38 12.71 4.23 4.20
CA GLU A 38 12.36 5.61 4.44
C GLU A 38 11.65 5.78 5.80
N ASP A 39 12.13 6.74 6.59
CA ASP A 39 11.58 7.10 7.89
C ASP A 39 10.70 8.35 7.76
N LYS A 40 9.38 8.16 7.73
CA LYS A 40 8.37 9.21 7.57
C LYS A 40 7.18 8.96 8.48
N ASP A 41 6.67 10.03 9.08
CA ASP A 41 5.38 10.00 9.77
C ASP A 41 4.26 10.31 8.79
N LEU A 42 3.31 9.39 8.65
CA LEU A 42 2.11 9.54 7.83
C LEU A 42 0.90 9.75 8.73
N LEU A 43 0.26 10.92 8.59
CA LEU A 43 -0.96 11.28 9.30
C LEU A 43 -2.19 11.10 8.39
N GLY A 44 -3.22 10.45 8.92
CA GLY A 44 -4.42 10.03 8.19
C GLY A 44 -4.52 8.52 8.02
N LYS A 45 -5.44 8.08 7.16
CA LYS A 45 -5.75 6.67 6.90
C LYS A 45 -5.15 6.24 5.58
N PHE A 46 -4.50 5.08 5.57
CA PHE A 46 -3.81 4.56 4.40
C PHE A 46 -4.07 3.07 4.21
N LEU A 47 -3.99 2.64 2.96
CA LEU A 47 -3.82 1.24 2.57
C LEU A 47 -2.40 1.07 2.05
N TYR A 48 -1.71 0.02 2.47
CA TYR A 48 -0.38 -0.33 1.96
C TYR A 48 -0.41 -1.70 1.29
N VAL A 49 0.42 -1.88 0.25
CA VAL A 49 0.63 -3.14 -0.45
C VAL A 49 2.13 -3.33 -0.68
N TYR A 50 2.68 -4.44 -0.21
CA TYR A 50 4.02 -4.90 -0.57
C TYR A 50 3.96 -5.55 -1.95
N ARG A 51 4.94 -5.30 -2.80
CA ARG A 51 5.08 -6.00 -4.07
C ARG A 51 6.52 -6.10 -4.50
N GLU A 52 6.83 -7.11 -5.29
CA GLU A 52 8.12 -7.13 -5.97
C GLU A 52 8.20 -5.97 -6.97
N ARG A 53 9.41 -5.44 -7.19
CA ARG A 53 9.65 -4.32 -8.09
C ARG A 53 9.20 -4.59 -9.53
N ARG A 54 9.19 -5.87 -9.93
CA ARG A 54 8.76 -6.33 -11.26
C ARG A 54 7.35 -6.90 -11.28
N GLU A 55 6.69 -7.00 -10.13
CA GLU A 55 5.33 -7.49 -10.03
C GLU A 55 4.36 -6.46 -10.61
N HIS A 56 3.36 -6.96 -11.33
CA HIS A 56 2.32 -6.15 -11.93
C HIS A 56 0.95 -6.65 -11.50
N PHE A 57 0.26 -5.84 -10.69
CA PHE A 57 -1.11 -6.11 -10.28
C PHE A 57 -2.12 -5.62 -11.33
N ASN A 58 -3.00 -6.52 -11.77
CA ASN A 58 -3.94 -6.25 -12.85
C ASN A 58 -5.11 -5.36 -12.42
N PHE A 59 -5.48 -5.40 -11.14
CA PHE A 59 -6.56 -4.62 -10.55
C PHE A 59 -6.01 -3.47 -9.72
N ILE A 60 -5.06 -3.73 -8.80
CA ILE A 60 -4.48 -2.70 -7.94
C ILE A 60 -3.69 -1.68 -8.79
N GLY A 61 -2.98 -2.13 -9.83
CA GLY A 61 -2.17 -1.27 -10.71
C GLY A 61 -2.95 -0.25 -11.54
N LYS A 62 -4.29 -0.24 -11.44
CA LYS A 62 -5.16 0.80 -12.02
C LYS A 62 -5.26 2.04 -11.13
N PHE A 63 -4.76 1.97 -9.90
CA PHE A 63 -4.72 3.06 -8.94
C PHE A 63 -3.29 3.55 -8.80
N GLU A 64 -3.11 4.87 -8.79
CA GLU A 64 -1.80 5.47 -8.58
C GLU A 64 -1.49 5.56 -7.08
N PRO A 65 -0.36 5.01 -6.61
CA PRO A 65 0.06 5.16 -5.22
C PRO A 65 0.24 6.62 -4.85
N THR A 66 -0.14 6.99 -3.63
CA THR A 66 0.22 8.30 -3.05
C THR A 66 1.72 8.38 -2.80
N LEU A 67 2.33 7.24 -2.43
CA LEU A 67 3.75 7.10 -2.18
C LEU A 67 4.17 5.65 -2.48
N SER A 68 5.39 5.48 -2.97
CA SER A 68 6.06 4.18 -3.04
C SER A 68 7.35 4.25 -2.22
N LEU A 69 7.52 3.30 -1.31
CA LEU A 69 8.68 3.18 -0.41
C LEU A 69 9.47 1.91 -0.69
N HIS A 70 10.69 1.83 -0.19
CA HIS A 70 11.53 0.65 -0.31
C HIS A 70 11.47 -0.16 0.98
N TYR A 71 11.15 -1.45 0.90
CA TYR A 71 11.36 -2.36 2.01
C TYR A 71 12.78 -2.94 1.95
N ASP A 72 13.16 -3.45 0.78
CA ASP A 72 14.51 -3.93 0.45
C ASP A 72 14.87 -3.59 -1.01
N GLU A 73 15.89 -4.24 -1.58
CA GLU A 73 16.35 -3.98 -2.96
C GLU A 73 15.32 -4.37 -4.04
N ASP A 74 14.48 -5.36 -3.75
CA ASP A 74 13.55 -5.97 -4.70
C ASP A 74 12.07 -5.74 -4.34
N THR A 75 11.78 -5.25 -3.14
CA THR A 75 10.42 -5.07 -2.59
C THR A 75 10.07 -3.60 -2.39
N ILE A 76 8.95 -3.20 -2.97
CA ILE A 76 8.36 -1.87 -2.86
C ILE A 76 7.09 -1.92 -2.02
N ILE A 77 6.85 -0.88 -1.24
CA ILE A 77 5.61 -0.67 -0.49
C ILE A 77 4.84 0.48 -1.14
N ASP A 78 3.76 0.17 -1.84
CA ASP A 78 2.86 1.17 -2.38
C ASP A 78 1.82 1.56 -1.32
N ILE A 79 1.68 2.86 -1.09
CA ILE A 79 0.82 3.44 -0.06
C ILE A 79 -0.22 4.33 -0.73
N TYR A 80 -1.48 4.14 -0.37
CA TYR A 80 -2.64 4.84 -0.92
C TYR A 80 -3.38 5.55 0.22
N GLN A 81 -3.53 6.87 0.12
CA GLN A 81 -4.31 7.63 1.08
C GLN A 81 -5.81 7.34 0.93
N LEU A 82 -6.48 7.07 2.04
CA LEU A 82 -7.91 6.79 2.10
C LEU A 82 -8.66 8.04 2.53
N ASN A 83 -9.45 8.61 1.61
CA ASN A 83 -10.31 9.78 1.82
C ASN A 83 -11.77 9.37 2.15
#